data_AF-A0A9D8SMG4-F1
#
_entry.id   AF-A0A9D8SMG4-F1
#
_cell.length_a   1.000
_cell.length_b   1.000
_cell.length_c   1.000
_cell.angle_alpha   90.00
_cell.angle_beta   90.00
_cell.angle_gamma   90.00
#
_symmetry.space_group_name_H-M   'P 1'
#
loop_
_entity.id
_entity.type
_entity.pdbx_description
1 polymer ?
#
loop_
_entity_poly.entity_id
_entity_poly.type
_entity_poly.pdbx_seq_one_letter_code
_entity_poly.pdbx_strand_id
1 'polypeptide(L)'
;MIHEMKLDANLLARKERIQPGFFSTCTDVDIPQGVNAVVWEKGQNCGEIGAGRHRMSTFLDRLFLKSDKEQVIYAVNSAFFPISYSGKFLTKECVAVDCTVSVDYTVENRFLFLSNLFGPREMYTKEEFNADTQEIVLAAIRDSIVKYGVKELADEEFRQYFVTTLDSAITTVLGRYGIRFHEARIVSLSWEGMDTQNESRSRIWMTKEGQAIRKEEWEAETQARLDEISHEEKVNDLDMLAKQTSADRQDAELTLARRKVEQQKTLRQIVQSQEFDKITTEAEMEQFLFEQEKAGLLRENERKELLKEMEKQNIEADKRRDFLLAQLDIQMERQLETEKNEYIFRSRMTALEQEEALARKVASMENEAWLRFVQEEKAKRIEEKTSLVEQLGIEQAFTELELEKANRQLRFDRIDAERAALELDTQLASRKRMEELEIEIQNRTWTDQIEKTAALNRLNREQQQFDLEVWERKTKLEAEIERTKTLDAQKFELDRLRVLQTFGKDAVLSMLTPEQAAVYASVNAPAGTQTADAARLEVLQKAKDEQAAMMQDFMQMQERMMGQFMQNMAASNGNQAPVQPVIVTGTGQPVYGGAAVPGSTPAEPKRVVICPGCRAEVQENAKFCLNCGKEL
;
A
#
# COMPACT_ATOMS: atom_id res chain seq x y z
N MET A 1 5.07 122.08 -2.00
CA MET A 1 6.12 121.40 -2.78
C MET A 1 6.43 120.12 -2.05
N ILE A 2 6.35 118.97 -2.71
CA ILE A 2 6.81 117.69 -2.14
C ILE A 2 8.25 117.54 -2.60
N HIS A 3 9.19 117.46 -1.66
CA HIS A 3 10.57 117.09 -1.99
C HIS A 3 10.66 115.56 -1.97
N GLU A 4 10.74 114.96 -3.15
CA GLU A 4 11.01 113.53 -3.29
C GLU A 4 12.52 113.28 -3.14
N MET A 5 12.93 112.64 -2.04
CA MET A 5 14.30 112.17 -1.86
C MET A 5 14.49 110.86 -2.64
N LYS A 6 14.85 110.95 -3.93
CA LYS A 6 15.25 109.75 -4.71
C LYS A 6 16.70 109.42 -4.40
N LEU A 7 16.91 108.27 -3.78
CA LEU A 7 18.21 107.61 -3.67
C LEU A 7 18.32 106.56 -4.77
N ASP A 8 19.28 106.73 -5.66
CA ASP A 8 19.63 105.69 -6.63
C ASP A 8 20.15 104.45 -5.90
N ALA A 9 20.00 103.27 -6.50
CA ALA A 9 20.46 102.01 -5.93
C ALA A 9 21.98 101.97 -5.62
N ASN A 10 22.76 102.91 -6.19
CA ASN A 10 24.20 103.05 -5.98
C ASN A 10 24.57 104.08 -4.91
N LEU A 11 23.61 104.86 -4.39
CA LEU A 11 23.82 105.84 -3.34
C LEU A 11 23.53 105.22 -1.96
N LEU A 12 24.48 105.35 -1.04
CA LEU A 12 24.34 104.91 0.35
C LEU A 12 23.83 106.03 1.25
N ALA A 13 24.29 107.26 1.03
CA ALA A 13 23.77 108.41 1.74
C ALA A 13 23.80 109.68 0.89
N ARG A 14 22.81 110.56 1.12
CA ARG A 14 22.70 111.88 0.49
C ARG A 14 22.29 112.92 1.52
N LYS A 15 22.99 114.05 1.49
CA LYS A 15 22.72 115.23 2.31
C LYS A 15 21.81 116.19 1.53
N GLU A 16 20.69 116.56 2.12
CA GLU A 16 19.83 117.62 1.59
C GLU A 16 19.66 118.74 2.64
N ARG A 17 19.86 119.98 2.21
CA ARG A 17 19.71 121.16 3.08
C ARG A 17 18.32 121.75 2.86
N ILE A 18 17.58 121.93 3.94
CA ILE A 18 16.28 122.60 3.90
C ILE A 18 16.48 124.01 4.47
N GLN A 19 16.40 125.02 3.61
CA GLN A 19 16.47 126.42 4.03
C GLN A 19 15.13 126.85 4.65
N PRO A 20 15.13 127.51 5.82
CA PRO A 20 13.91 128.05 6.41
C PRO A 20 13.45 129.27 5.61
N GLY A 21 12.26 129.20 5.02
CA GLY A 21 11.60 130.32 4.31
C GLY A 21 10.15 130.46 4.75
N PHE A 22 9.53 131.63 4.60
CA PHE A 22 8.22 131.98 5.16
C PHE A 22 7.03 131.06 4.73
N PHE A 23 7.23 130.18 3.75
CA PHE A 23 6.28 129.14 3.28
C PHE A 23 6.70 127.69 3.61
N SER A 24 7.70 127.48 4.47
CA SER A 24 8.26 126.16 4.81
C SER A 24 7.44 125.35 5.85
N THR A 25 6.29 125.86 6.30
CA THR A 25 5.44 125.19 7.31
C THR A 25 4.75 123.92 6.81
N CYS A 26 4.79 123.64 5.50
CA CYS A 26 4.19 122.46 4.86
C CYS A 26 5.12 121.79 3.82
N THR A 27 6.40 121.59 4.16
CA THR A 27 7.25 120.70 3.37
C THR A 27 6.99 119.27 3.80
N ASP A 28 6.21 118.55 3.00
CA ASP A 28 6.08 117.10 3.12
C ASP A 28 7.35 116.48 2.49
N VAL A 29 8.06 115.68 3.29
CA VAL A 29 9.24 114.90 2.85
C VAL A 29 8.78 113.46 2.68
N ASP A 30 9.02 112.90 1.49
CA ASP A 30 8.68 111.51 1.18
C ASP A 30 9.96 110.66 1.21
N ILE A 31 10.05 109.74 2.17
CA ILE A 31 11.23 108.88 2.37
C ILE A 31 10.94 107.50 1.77
N PRO A 32 11.73 107.03 0.80
CA PRO A 32 11.55 105.72 0.19
C PRO A 32 11.64 104.56 1.18
N GLN A 33 10.99 103.43 0.88
CA GLN A 33 11.15 102.20 1.66
C GLN A 33 12.62 101.72 1.63
N GLY A 34 13.14 101.30 2.78
CA GLY A 34 14.54 100.89 2.94
C GLY A 34 15.51 102.04 3.19
N VAL A 35 15.05 103.28 3.11
CA VAL A 35 15.81 104.48 3.48
C VAL A 35 15.31 105.00 4.82
N ASN A 36 16.23 105.44 5.66
CA ASN A 36 15.90 106.19 6.86
C ASN A 36 16.61 107.53 6.81
N ALA A 37 15.93 108.59 7.22
CA ALA A 37 16.50 109.92 7.22
C ALA A 37 16.91 110.33 8.64
N VAL A 38 18.10 110.91 8.79
CA VAL A 38 18.57 111.46 10.07
C VAL A 38 18.55 112.98 9.97
N VAL A 39 17.88 113.64 10.91
CA VAL A 39 17.75 115.10 10.93
C VAL A 39 18.80 115.69 11.85
N TRP A 40 19.54 116.67 11.33
CA TRP A 40 20.56 117.41 12.07
C TRP A 40 20.20 118.89 12.14
N GLU A 41 20.36 119.47 13.32
CA GLU A 41 20.21 120.91 13.55
C GLU A 41 21.44 121.43 14.30
N LYS A 42 22.15 122.42 13.71
CA LYS A 42 23.40 122.99 14.26
C LYS A 42 24.48 121.97 14.65
N GLY A 43 24.58 120.86 13.91
CA GLY A 43 25.55 119.81 14.24
C GLY A 43 25.12 118.88 15.38
N GLN A 44 23.90 119.00 15.89
CA GLN A 44 23.30 118.05 16.83
C GLN A 44 22.31 117.15 16.09
N ASN A 45 22.35 115.84 16.38
CA ASN A 45 21.37 114.90 15.85
C ASN A 45 20.04 115.06 16.59
N CYS A 46 18.98 115.35 15.83
CA CYS A 46 17.64 115.59 16.36
C CYS A 46 16.79 114.32 16.40
N GLY A 47 17.13 113.30 15.62
CA GLY A 47 16.38 112.03 15.56
C GLY A 47 16.36 111.40 14.17
N GLU A 48 15.76 110.20 14.12
CA GLU A 48 15.60 109.42 12.89
C GLU A 48 14.14 109.44 12.41
N ILE A 49 13.95 109.52 11.10
CA ILE A 49 12.68 109.45 10.40
C ILE A 49 12.69 108.16 9.57
N GLY A 50 11.69 107.31 9.81
CA GLY A 50 11.48 106.08 9.04
C GLY A 50 11.00 106.35 7.60
N ALA A 51 10.80 105.27 6.85
CA ALA A 51 10.19 105.35 5.52
C ALA A 51 8.73 105.84 5.58
N GLY A 52 8.31 106.62 4.58
CA GLY A 52 6.97 107.17 4.46
C GLY A 52 6.95 108.68 4.24
N ARG A 53 5.74 109.24 4.14
CA ARG A 53 5.54 110.68 3.98
C ARG A 53 5.41 111.35 5.35
N HIS A 54 6.35 112.23 5.65
CA HIS A 54 6.42 112.94 6.92
C HIS A 54 6.28 114.44 6.69
N ARG A 55 5.37 115.08 7.44
CA ARG A 55 5.26 116.53 7.47
C ARG A 55 6.23 117.09 8.51
N MET A 56 7.19 117.90 8.06
CA MET A 56 8.28 118.38 8.93
C MET A 56 7.80 119.17 10.15
N SER A 57 6.74 119.98 10.01
CA SER A 57 6.19 120.75 11.14
C SER A 57 5.71 119.84 12.28
N THR A 58 5.00 118.76 11.97
CA THR A 58 4.50 117.82 12.99
C THR A 58 5.61 116.99 13.63
N PHE A 59 6.68 116.69 12.89
CA PHE A 59 7.81 115.92 13.41
C PHE A 59 8.70 116.76 14.34
N LEU A 60 9.01 118.00 13.95
CA LEU A 60 9.81 118.92 14.77
C LEU A 60 9.09 119.32 16.06
N ASP A 61 7.77 119.50 16.00
CA ASP A 61 6.95 119.75 17.18
C ASP A 61 6.99 118.59 18.18
N ARG A 62 7.07 117.34 17.69
CA ARG A 62 7.24 116.14 18.55
C ARG A 62 8.63 116.05 19.16
N LEU A 63 9.64 116.61 18.51
CA LEU A 63 11.02 116.66 19.01
C LEU A 63 11.31 117.91 19.87
N PHE A 64 10.30 118.76 20.12
CA PHE A 64 10.39 120.01 20.88
C PHE A 64 11.38 121.05 20.31
N LEU A 65 11.72 120.94 19.02
CA LEU A 65 12.69 121.83 18.36
C LEU A 65 11.95 122.98 17.66
N LYS A 66 11.64 124.05 18.42
CA LYS A 66 11.16 125.32 17.84
C LYS A 66 12.36 126.19 17.46
N SER A 67 12.93 125.96 16.29
CA SER A 67 14.12 126.68 15.84
C SER A 67 13.97 127.12 14.38
N ASP A 68 14.09 128.42 14.14
CA ASP A 68 14.04 129.04 12.79
C ASP A 68 15.32 128.79 11.96
N LYS A 69 16.07 127.73 12.28
CA LYS A 69 17.44 127.54 11.79
C LYS A 69 17.50 126.45 10.73
N GLU A 70 18.54 126.51 9.90
CA GLU A 70 18.77 125.54 8.83
C GLU A 70 18.85 124.11 9.40
N GLN A 71 18.06 123.24 8.79
CA GLN A 71 18.03 121.82 9.08
C GLN A 71 18.64 121.05 7.92
N VAL A 72 19.42 120.03 8.24
CA VAL A 72 20.01 119.14 7.25
C VAL A 72 19.41 117.76 7.45
N ILE A 73 18.88 117.20 6.37
CA ILE A 73 18.37 115.84 6.35
C ILE A 73 19.36 114.96 5.60
N TYR A 74 19.80 113.90 6.24
CA TYR A 74 20.65 112.88 5.64
C TYR A 74 19.80 111.64 5.37
N ALA A 75 19.53 111.34 4.11
CA ALA A 75 18.89 110.09 3.73
C ALA A 75 19.95 108.99 3.66
N VAL A 76 19.79 107.92 4.44
CA VAL A 76 20.73 106.80 4.53
C VAL A 76 20.02 105.51 4.15
N ASN A 77 20.57 104.81 3.16
CA ASN A 77 20.07 103.50 2.73
C ASN A 77 20.39 102.45 3.81
N SER A 78 19.34 101.82 4.35
CA SER A 78 19.44 100.78 5.37
C SER A 78 19.23 99.37 4.80
N ALA A 79 19.07 99.24 3.47
CA ALA A 79 18.98 97.94 2.81
C ALA A 79 20.34 97.22 2.80
N PHE A 80 20.31 95.89 2.72
CA PHE A 80 21.50 95.06 2.52
C PHE A 80 22.13 95.35 1.16
N PHE A 81 23.46 95.49 1.13
CA PHE A 81 24.19 95.58 -0.12
C PHE A 81 25.44 94.68 -0.10
N PRO A 82 25.52 93.69 -1.02
CA PRO A 82 26.69 92.84 -1.16
C PRO A 82 27.84 93.59 -1.82
N ILE A 83 29.05 93.45 -1.30
CA ILE A 83 30.29 93.91 -1.95
C ILE A 83 31.27 92.73 -2.01
N SER A 84 31.81 92.51 -3.20
CA SER A 84 32.79 91.46 -3.45
C SER A 84 34.21 92.01 -3.41
N TYR A 85 35.04 91.43 -2.56
CA TYR A 85 36.46 91.73 -2.41
C TYR A 85 37.26 90.55 -2.95
N SER A 86 38.15 90.83 -3.90
CA SER A 86 39.08 89.84 -4.44
C SER A 86 40.51 90.26 -4.20
N GLY A 87 41.38 89.28 -3.91
CA GLY A 87 42.79 89.53 -3.67
C GLY A 87 43.62 88.25 -3.75
N LYS A 88 44.93 88.43 -3.93
CA LYS A 88 45.92 87.37 -3.85
C LYS A 88 46.54 87.38 -2.47
N PHE A 89 46.48 86.25 -1.77
CA PHE A 89 46.99 86.12 -0.41
C PHE A 89 47.98 84.97 -0.32
N LEU A 90 49.00 85.13 0.51
CA LEU A 90 49.98 84.07 0.77
C LEU A 90 49.51 83.22 1.94
N THR A 91 49.55 81.91 1.79
CA THR A 91 49.33 80.96 2.88
C THR A 91 50.53 80.89 3.82
N LYS A 92 50.41 80.12 4.91
CA LYS A 92 51.51 79.77 5.81
C LYS A 92 52.73 79.17 5.08
N GLU A 93 52.50 78.54 3.94
CA GLU A 93 53.51 77.88 3.11
C GLU A 93 54.03 78.80 1.97
N CYS A 94 53.67 80.08 2.00
CA CYS A 94 53.99 81.07 0.96
C CYS A 94 53.41 80.73 -0.42
N VAL A 95 52.30 79.98 -0.47
CA VAL A 95 51.57 79.70 -1.72
C VAL A 95 50.56 80.81 -1.97
N ALA A 96 50.52 81.35 -3.20
CA ALA A 96 49.55 82.37 -3.57
C ALA A 96 48.17 81.74 -3.82
N VAL A 97 47.17 82.23 -3.11
CA VAL A 97 45.76 81.84 -3.22
C VAL A 97 44.96 83.05 -3.66
N ASP A 98 44.20 82.88 -4.74
CA ASP A 98 43.22 83.84 -5.21
C ASP A 98 41.92 83.60 -4.42
N CYS A 99 41.55 84.57 -3.58
CA CYS A 99 40.35 84.49 -2.74
C CYS A 99 39.39 85.62 -3.10
N THR A 100 38.13 85.27 -3.34
CA THR A 100 37.03 86.21 -3.53
C THR A 100 35.98 86.00 -2.45
N VAL A 101 35.72 87.04 -1.66
CA VAL A 101 34.73 87.04 -0.58
C VAL A 101 33.66 88.09 -0.88
N SER A 102 32.40 87.69 -0.81
CA SER A 102 31.26 88.61 -0.88
C SER A 102 30.76 88.88 0.54
N VAL A 103 30.62 90.15 0.89
CA VAL A 103 30.21 90.58 2.23
C VAL A 103 28.94 91.41 2.14
N ASP A 104 27.97 91.07 2.99
CA ASP A 104 26.71 91.80 3.12
C ASP A 104 26.77 92.79 4.28
N TYR A 105 26.58 94.08 3.96
CA TYR A 105 26.57 95.17 4.93
C TYR A 105 25.19 95.78 5.10
N THR A 106 24.92 96.32 6.29
CA THR A 106 23.86 97.30 6.54
C THR A 106 24.36 98.43 7.42
N VAL A 107 23.74 99.61 7.28
CA VAL A 107 23.99 100.72 8.20
C VAL A 107 23.01 100.61 9.37
N GLU A 108 23.50 100.13 10.51
CA GLU A 108 22.71 99.99 11.73
C GLU A 108 22.63 101.32 12.49
N ASN A 109 23.79 101.88 12.84
CA ASN A 109 23.88 103.14 13.57
C ASN A 109 24.21 104.28 12.61
N ARG A 110 23.16 104.87 12.06
CA ARG A 110 23.24 105.94 11.06
C ARG A 110 23.95 107.18 11.59
N PHE A 111 23.85 107.44 12.90
CA PHE A 111 24.56 108.55 13.52
C PHE A 111 26.08 108.36 13.46
N LEU A 112 26.58 107.20 13.90
CA LEU A 112 28.02 106.87 13.84
C LEU A 112 28.52 106.83 12.40
N PHE A 113 27.71 106.32 11.47
CA PHE A 113 28.03 106.32 10.05
C PHE A 113 28.21 107.73 9.50
N LEU A 114 27.27 108.63 9.81
CA LEU A 114 27.33 110.01 9.35
C LEU A 114 28.49 110.79 9.99
N SER A 115 28.78 110.56 11.28
CA SER A 115 29.84 111.27 11.99
C SER A 115 31.24 110.78 11.63
N ASN A 116 31.42 109.46 11.49
CA ASN A 116 32.75 108.85 11.41
C ASN A 116 33.17 108.50 9.99
N LEU A 117 32.24 108.17 9.09
CA LEU A 117 32.56 107.72 7.74
C LEU A 117 32.11 108.70 6.65
N PHE A 118 30.87 109.21 6.72
CA PHE A 118 30.34 110.13 5.71
C PHE A 118 31.04 111.50 5.72
N GLY A 119 31.36 112.02 6.92
CA GLY A 119 32.09 113.27 7.10
C GLY A 119 31.39 114.48 6.45
N PRO A 120 32.12 115.38 5.77
CA PRO A 120 31.56 116.60 5.17
C PRO A 120 30.96 116.40 3.77
N ARG A 121 30.96 115.18 3.22
CA ARG A 121 30.53 114.89 1.84
C ARG A 121 29.04 115.23 1.63
N GLU A 122 28.62 115.48 0.40
CA GLU A 122 27.20 115.71 0.07
C GLU A 122 26.50 114.42 -0.37
N MET A 123 27.26 113.50 -0.96
CA MET A 123 26.81 112.17 -1.38
C MET A 123 27.89 111.16 -1.04
N TYR A 124 27.48 109.92 -0.80
CA TYR A 124 28.38 108.81 -0.54
C TYR A 124 27.88 107.56 -1.25
N THR A 125 28.67 107.08 -2.21
CA THR A 125 28.29 105.99 -3.12
C THR A 125 28.76 104.63 -2.59
N LYS A 126 28.22 103.55 -3.15
CA LYS A 126 28.70 102.18 -2.87
C LYS A 126 30.16 101.98 -3.28
N GLU A 127 30.63 102.66 -4.32
CA GLU A 127 32.01 102.58 -4.79
C GLU A 127 32.97 103.26 -3.80
N GLU A 128 32.60 104.44 -3.28
CA GLU A 128 33.36 105.12 -2.23
C GLU A 128 33.40 104.29 -0.95
N PHE A 129 32.28 103.70 -0.55
CA PHE A 129 32.25 102.76 0.58
C PHE A 129 33.12 101.54 0.33
N ASN A 130 33.12 100.98 -0.88
CA ASN A 130 33.99 99.87 -1.23
C ASN A 130 35.46 100.27 -1.06
N ALA A 131 35.87 101.41 -1.63
CA ALA A 131 37.23 101.92 -1.49
C ALA A 131 37.65 102.12 -0.02
N ASP A 132 36.77 102.74 0.78
CA ASP A 132 37.04 103.03 2.20
C ASP A 132 37.07 101.76 3.09
N THR A 133 36.37 100.69 2.70
CA THR A 133 36.32 99.42 3.45
C THR A 133 37.27 98.34 2.92
N GLN A 134 37.72 98.45 1.67
CA GLN A 134 38.49 97.42 0.97
C GLN A 134 39.76 97.05 1.71
N GLU A 135 40.54 98.03 2.18
CA GLU A 135 41.79 97.75 2.89
C GLU A 135 41.55 97.00 4.21
N ILE A 136 40.48 97.34 4.93
CA ILE A 136 40.11 96.70 6.20
C ILE A 136 39.74 95.23 5.96
N VAL A 137 38.90 94.98 4.95
CA VAL A 137 38.43 93.62 4.63
C VAL A 137 39.57 92.77 4.08
N LEU A 138 40.38 93.31 3.16
CA LEU A 138 41.53 92.60 2.62
C LEU A 138 42.59 92.31 3.69
N ALA A 139 42.78 93.20 4.67
CA ALA A 139 43.64 92.92 5.82
C ALA A 139 43.10 91.78 6.68
N ALA A 140 41.79 91.78 6.99
CA ALA A 140 41.16 90.70 7.75
C ALA A 140 41.22 89.34 7.02
N ILE A 141 41.03 89.33 5.69
CA ILE A 141 41.21 88.14 4.85
C ILE A 141 42.66 87.66 4.91
N ARG A 142 43.63 88.57 4.75
CA ARG A 142 45.06 88.26 4.80
C ARG A 142 45.45 87.63 6.14
N ASP A 143 45.06 88.25 7.24
CA ASP A 143 45.38 87.80 8.59
C ASP A 143 44.76 86.43 8.92
N SER A 144 43.65 86.10 8.25
CA SER A 144 43.00 84.80 8.37
C SER A 144 43.70 83.74 7.51
N ILE A 145 44.00 84.02 6.24
CA ILE A 145 44.63 83.05 5.31
C ILE A 145 46.07 82.70 5.69
N VAL A 146 46.86 83.67 6.17
CA VAL A 146 48.29 83.47 6.49
C VAL A 146 48.51 82.41 7.58
N LYS A 147 47.49 82.12 8.40
CA LYS A 147 47.57 81.14 9.50
C LYS A 147 47.47 79.68 9.03
N TYR A 148 46.95 79.43 7.83
CA TYR A 148 46.59 78.09 7.36
C TYR A 148 47.47 77.62 6.19
N GLY A 149 47.69 76.30 6.12
CA GLY A 149 48.36 75.65 4.99
C GLY A 149 47.39 75.35 3.84
N VAL A 150 47.90 75.06 2.64
CA VAL A 150 47.06 74.83 1.44
C VAL A 150 46.08 73.67 1.61
N LYS A 151 46.48 72.63 2.34
CA LYS A 151 45.61 71.46 2.62
C LYS A 151 44.42 71.83 3.51
N GLU A 152 44.66 72.64 4.54
CA GLU A 152 43.63 73.08 5.49
C GLU A 152 42.63 74.02 4.80
N LEU A 153 43.10 74.85 3.86
CA LEU A 153 42.22 75.71 3.05
C LEU A 153 41.23 74.94 2.17
N ALA A 154 41.54 73.68 1.83
CA ALA A 154 40.66 72.81 1.05
C ALA A 154 39.54 72.18 1.88
N ASP A 155 39.67 72.19 3.21
CA ASP A 155 38.71 71.55 4.11
C ASP A 155 37.45 72.42 4.28
N GLU A 156 36.29 71.77 4.35
CA GLU A 156 35.01 72.46 4.52
C GLU A 156 34.90 73.11 5.92
N GLU A 157 35.55 72.53 6.92
CA GLU A 157 35.63 73.08 8.28
C GLU A 157 36.35 74.43 8.30
N PHE A 158 37.40 74.58 7.47
CA PHE A 158 38.12 75.84 7.35
C PHE A 158 37.21 76.94 6.81
N ARG A 159 36.32 76.66 5.84
CA ARG A 159 35.42 77.67 5.28
C ARG A 159 34.51 78.29 6.34
N GLN A 160 33.95 77.45 7.21
CA GLN A 160 33.09 77.90 8.31
C GLN A 160 33.88 78.70 9.35
N TYR A 161 35.07 78.22 9.71
CA TYR A 161 35.95 78.92 10.64
C TYR A 161 36.41 80.28 10.08
N PHE A 162 36.76 80.31 8.80
CA PHE A 162 37.21 81.51 8.09
C PHE A 162 36.12 82.58 8.08
N VAL A 163 34.88 82.21 7.71
CA VAL A 163 33.73 83.13 7.73
C VAL A 163 33.49 83.68 9.13
N THR A 164 33.54 82.84 10.16
CA THR A 164 33.34 83.27 11.57
C THR A 164 34.44 84.22 12.05
N THR A 165 35.70 83.92 11.69
CA THR A 165 36.84 84.76 12.05
C THR A 165 36.76 86.11 11.36
N LEU A 166 36.43 86.11 10.07
CA LEU A 166 36.27 87.31 9.26
C LEU A 166 35.10 88.17 9.74
N ASP A 167 33.96 87.56 10.10
CA ASP A 167 32.83 88.23 10.75
C ASP A 167 33.29 88.95 12.03
N SER A 168 33.93 88.22 12.95
CA SER A 168 34.37 88.81 14.23
C SER A 168 35.35 89.99 14.05
N ALA A 169 36.26 89.88 13.08
CA ALA A 169 37.25 90.92 12.78
C ALA A 169 36.59 92.15 12.15
N ILE A 170 35.75 91.95 11.14
CA ILE A 170 35.07 93.05 10.42
C ILE A 170 34.06 93.73 11.32
N THR A 171 33.23 92.97 12.05
CA THR A 171 32.22 93.50 12.98
C THR A 171 32.86 94.39 14.06
N THR A 172 34.03 94.01 14.59
CA THR A 172 34.74 94.80 15.60
C THR A 172 35.24 96.15 15.07
N VAL A 173 35.70 96.20 13.81
CA VAL A 173 36.24 97.42 13.20
C VAL A 173 35.13 98.30 12.63
N LEU A 174 34.24 97.73 11.83
CA LEU A 174 33.16 98.45 11.15
C LEU A 174 32.02 98.89 12.08
N GLY A 175 31.82 98.17 13.19
CA GLY A 175 30.86 98.59 14.23
C GLY A 175 31.16 99.97 14.79
N ARG A 176 32.43 100.40 14.81
CA ARG A 176 32.83 101.77 15.24
C ARG A 176 32.34 102.86 14.29
N TYR A 177 32.06 102.51 13.05
CA TYR A 177 31.48 103.38 12.03
C TYR A 177 29.97 103.21 11.91
N GLY A 178 29.33 102.44 12.80
CA GLY A 178 27.88 102.20 12.77
C GLY A 178 27.43 101.28 11.64
N ILE A 179 28.35 100.53 11.03
CA ILE A 179 28.05 99.53 10.00
C ILE A 179 27.94 98.17 10.68
N ARG A 180 26.85 97.46 10.40
CA ARG A 180 26.66 96.07 10.80
C ARG A 180 27.01 95.17 9.62
N PHE A 181 27.88 94.21 9.90
CA PHE A 181 28.16 93.09 9.02
C PHE A 181 27.11 92.00 9.28
N HIS A 182 26.64 91.33 8.22
CA HIS A 182 25.66 90.25 8.34
C HIS A 182 26.23 88.89 8.02
N GLU A 183 26.82 88.76 6.83
CA GLU A 183 27.32 87.49 6.34
C GLU A 183 28.50 87.74 5.40
N ALA A 184 29.50 86.87 5.50
CA ALA A 184 30.52 86.73 4.47
C ALA A 184 30.38 85.38 3.80
N ARG A 185 30.39 85.39 2.47
CA ARG A 185 30.40 84.19 1.65
C ARG A 185 31.67 84.12 0.85
N ILE A 186 32.38 83.01 0.94
CA ILE A 186 33.51 82.72 0.07
C ILE A 186 32.92 82.38 -1.31
N VAL A 187 33.12 83.26 -2.29
CA VAL A 187 32.66 83.06 -3.67
C VAL A 187 33.59 82.10 -4.39
N SER A 188 34.89 82.29 -4.22
CA SER A 188 35.90 81.41 -4.80
C SER A 188 37.17 81.41 -3.97
N LEU A 189 37.79 80.23 -3.92
CA LEU A 189 39.11 80.01 -3.35
C LEU A 189 39.86 79.09 -4.30
N SER A 190 40.85 79.63 -5.00
CA SER A 190 41.63 78.91 -6.01
C SER A 190 43.11 79.18 -5.85
N TRP A 191 43.94 78.16 -6.08
CA TRP A 191 45.39 78.30 -6.11
C TRP A 191 45.97 77.51 -7.27
N GLU A 192 47.14 77.94 -7.74
CA GLU A 192 47.86 77.29 -8.82
C GLU A 192 48.27 75.86 -8.39
N GLY A 193 47.74 74.85 -9.09
CA GLY A 193 48.00 73.43 -8.79
C GLY A 193 46.85 72.67 -8.09
N MET A 194 45.74 73.32 -7.72
CA MET A 194 44.57 72.63 -7.17
C MET A 194 43.96 71.64 -8.17
N ASP A 195 43.84 72.07 -9.43
CA ASP A 195 43.16 71.31 -10.48
C ASP A 195 43.91 70.02 -10.85
N THR A 196 45.24 70.08 -10.94
CA THR A 196 46.07 68.91 -11.27
C THR A 196 46.00 67.83 -10.19
N GLN A 197 45.85 68.23 -8.92
CA GLN A 197 45.72 67.31 -7.79
C GLN A 197 44.35 66.65 -7.76
N ASN A 198 43.29 67.41 -8.05
CA ASN A 198 41.92 66.89 -8.15
C ASN A 198 41.78 65.90 -9.32
N GLU A 199 42.35 66.21 -10.50
CA GLU A 199 42.37 65.27 -11.62
C GLU A 199 43.05 63.95 -11.28
N SER A 200 44.17 64.00 -10.56
CA SER A 200 44.90 62.80 -10.14
C SER A 200 44.10 61.94 -9.15
N ARG A 201 43.40 62.56 -8.19
CA ARG A 201 42.52 61.84 -7.26
C ARG A 201 41.34 61.19 -7.98
N SER A 202 40.72 61.89 -8.93
CA SER A 202 39.60 61.36 -9.71
C SER A 202 39.99 60.14 -10.54
N ARG A 203 41.19 60.14 -11.16
CA ARG A 203 41.69 58.95 -11.90
C ARG A 203 41.89 57.73 -10.99
N ILE A 204 42.45 57.92 -9.80
CA ILE A 204 42.69 56.82 -8.84
C ILE A 204 41.37 56.26 -8.29
N TRP A 205 40.37 57.11 -8.09
CA TRP A 205 39.06 56.67 -7.63
C TRP A 205 38.33 55.81 -8.70
N MET A 206 38.30 56.28 -9.95
CA MET A 206 37.68 55.57 -11.09
C MET A 206 38.28 54.17 -11.32
N THR A 207 39.57 54.00 -11.05
CA THR A 207 40.27 52.71 -11.23
C THR A 207 39.99 51.72 -10.10
N LYS A 208 39.80 52.19 -8.86
CA LYS A 208 39.44 51.33 -7.72
C LYS A 208 37.99 50.86 -7.79
N GLU A 209 37.08 51.74 -8.16
CA GLU A 209 35.65 51.39 -8.29
C GLU A 209 35.42 50.38 -9.42
N GLY A 210 36.11 50.55 -10.55
CA GLY A 210 36.08 49.58 -11.65
C GLY A 210 36.64 48.19 -11.30
N GLN A 211 37.54 48.07 -10.33
CA GLN A 211 38.04 46.78 -9.84
C GLN A 211 37.07 46.10 -8.87
N ALA A 212 36.36 46.86 -8.04
CA ALA A 212 35.37 46.33 -7.11
C ALA A 212 34.19 45.69 -7.87
N ILE A 213 33.65 46.39 -8.87
CA ILE A 213 32.53 45.89 -9.69
C ILE A 213 32.90 44.58 -10.40
N ARG A 214 34.10 44.50 -11.00
CA ARG A 214 34.57 43.25 -11.65
C ARG A 214 34.71 42.07 -10.68
N LYS A 215 35.04 42.33 -9.42
CA LYS A 215 35.18 41.28 -8.41
C LYS A 215 33.81 40.73 -8.02
N GLU A 216 32.83 41.60 -7.84
CA GLU A 216 31.44 41.20 -7.54
C GLU A 216 30.83 40.40 -8.70
N GLU A 217 31.07 40.82 -9.96
CA GLU A 217 30.61 40.07 -11.14
C GLU A 217 31.21 38.65 -11.19
N TRP A 218 32.50 38.51 -10.89
CA TRP A 218 33.17 37.21 -10.89
C TRP A 218 32.72 36.31 -9.73
N GLU A 219 32.51 36.87 -8.53
CA GLU A 219 31.95 36.15 -7.39
C GLU A 219 30.53 35.66 -7.70
N ALA A 220 29.69 36.48 -8.35
CA ALA A 220 28.35 36.09 -8.77
C ALA A 220 28.36 34.97 -9.84
N GLU A 221 29.26 35.04 -10.82
CA GLU A 221 29.40 34.02 -11.86
C GLU A 221 29.89 32.68 -11.28
N THR A 222 30.87 32.72 -10.38
CA THR A 222 31.35 31.51 -9.70
C THR A 222 30.27 30.89 -8.82
N GLN A 223 29.47 31.68 -8.10
CA GLN A 223 28.36 31.17 -7.30
C GLN A 223 27.28 30.54 -8.18
N ALA A 224 26.91 31.17 -9.30
CA ALA A 224 25.94 30.60 -10.24
C ALA A 224 26.39 29.25 -10.78
N ARG A 225 27.69 29.10 -11.08
CA ARG A 225 28.27 27.83 -11.54
C ARG A 225 28.31 26.76 -10.45
N LEU A 226 28.55 27.13 -9.20
CA LEU A 226 28.45 26.20 -8.06
C LEU A 226 27.02 25.74 -7.83
N ASP A 227 26.05 26.64 -7.95
CA ASP A 227 24.63 26.31 -7.82
C ASP A 227 24.18 25.34 -8.93
N GLU A 228 24.64 25.55 -10.17
CA GLU A 228 24.40 24.65 -11.31
C GLU A 228 24.96 23.24 -11.05
N ILE A 229 26.22 23.13 -10.61
CA ILE A 229 26.83 21.84 -10.22
C ILE A 229 26.05 21.18 -9.08
N SER A 230 25.64 21.94 -8.07
CA SER A 230 24.86 21.40 -6.94
C SER A 230 23.48 20.88 -7.39
N HIS A 231 22.89 21.49 -8.41
CA HIS A 231 21.63 21.06 -8.98
C HIS A 231 21.81 19.76 -9.76
N GLU A 232 22.86 19.66 -10.58
CA GLU A 232 23.22 18.42 -11.28
C GLU A 232 23.48 17.26 -10.30
N GLU A 233 24.21 17.51 -9.21
CA GLU A 233 24.45 16.51 -8.16
C GLU A 233 23.13 16.01 -7.53
N LYS A 234 22.23 16.93 -7.15
CA LYS A 234 20.90 16.56 -6.61
C LYS A 234 20.07 15.75 -7.60
N VAL A 235 20.12 16.09 -8.88
CA VAL A 235 19.40 15.33 -9.93
C VAL A 235 20.01 13.94 -10.08
N ASN A 236 21.34 13.80 -10.04
CA ASN A 236 22.03 12.52 -10.06
C ASN A 236 21.69 11.67 -8.81
N ASP A 237 21.61 12.28 -7.62
CA ASP A 237 21.22 11.60 -6.38
C ASP A 237 19.77 11.10 -6.44
N LEU A 238 18.85 11.91 -6.95
CA LEU A 238 17.46 11.50 -7.15
C LEU A 238 17.35 10.35 -8.16
N ASP A 239 18.12 10.37 -9.25
CA ASP A 239 18.18 9.28 -10.23
C ASP A 239 18.75 8.00 -9.62
N MET A 240 19.79 8.11 -8.78
CA MET A 240 20.33 6.97 -8.01
C MET A 240 19.29 6.36 -7.06
N LEU A 241 18.56 7.20 -6.31
CA LEU A 241 17.50 6.74 -5.41
C LEU A 241 16.32 6.10 -6.17
N ALA A 242 15.95 6.66 -7.34
CA ALA A 242 14.95 6.06 -8.21
C ALA A 242 15.39 4.68 -8.73
N LYS A 243 16.67 4.53 -9.09
CA LYS A 243 17.23 3.21 -9.48
C LYS A 243 17.23 2.22 -8.33
N GLN A 244 17.64 2.63 -7.12
CA GLN A 244 17.62 1.77 -5.94
C GLN A 244 16.20 1.31 -5.60
N THR A 245 15.22 2.22 -5.57
CA THR A 245 13.82 1.84 -5.32
C THR A 245 13.24 0.93 -6.39
N SER A 246 13.65 1.08 -7.65
CA SER A 246 13.27 0.15 -8.72
C SER A 246 13.88 -1.25 -8.54
N ALA A 247 15.13 -1.33 -8.10
CA ALA A 247 15.81 -2.59 -7.78
C ALA A 247 15.17 -3.28 -6.56
N ASP A 248 14.89 -2.52 -5.49
CA ASP A 248 14.21 -3.04 -4.30
C ASP A 248 12.82 -3.60 -4.63
N ARG A 249 12.09 -2.94 -5.54
CA ARG A 249 10.80 -3.43 -6.03
C ARG A 249 10.94 -4.73 -6.79
N GLN A 250 11.98 -4.86 -7.63
CA GLN A 250 12.26 -6.10 -8.37
C GLN A 250 12.63 -7.25 -7.41
N ASP A 251 13.47 -6.98 -6.41
CA ASP A 251 13.84 -7.96 -5.40
C ASP A 251 12.63 -8.38 -4.56
N ALA A 252 11.73 -7.45 -4.25
CA ALA A 252 10.47 -7.76 -3.58
C ALA A 252 9.57 -8.67 -4.45
N GLU A 253 9.45 -8.39 -5.75
CA GLU A 253 8.71 -9.24 -6.70
C GLU A 253 9.30 -10.65 -6.80
N LEU A 254 10.62 -10.77 -6.95
CA LEU A 254 11.31 -12.07 -6.94
C LEU A 254 11.14 -12.81 -5.61
N THR A 255 11.17 -12.08 -4.49
CA THR A 255 10.94 -12.67 -3.17
C THR A 255 9.53 -13.20 -3.04
N LEU A 256 8.52 -12.49 -3.57
CA LEU A 256 7.14 -12.97 -3.62
C LEU A 256 6.99 -14.20 -4.53
N ALA A 257 7.65 -14.22 -5.69
CA ALA A 257 7.65 -15.38 -6.58
C ALA A 257 8.31 -16.60 -5.91
N ARG A 258 9.47 -16.42 -5.25
CA ARG A 258 10.14 -17.48 -4.49
C ARG A 258 9.27 -18.02 -3.36
N ARG A 259 8.59 -17.14 -2.62
CA ARG A 259 7.63 -17.56 -1.59
C ARG A 259 6.50 -18.41 -2.17
N LYS A 260 5.92 -18.04 -3.32
CA LYS A 260 4.88 -18.86 -3.98
C LYS A 260 5.40 -20.24 -4.37
N VAL A 261 6.61 -20.33 -4.90
CA VAL A 261 7.23 -21.62 -5.24
C VAL A 261 7.47 -22.46 -3.99
N GLU A 262 7.88 -21.84 -2.89
CA GLU A 262 8.05 -22.52 -1.60
C GLU A 262 6.70 -23.02 -1.04
N GLN A 263 5.65 -22.20 -1.13
CA GLN A 263 4.27 -22.56 -0.79
C GLN A 263 3.77 -23.76 -1.62
N GLN A 264 4.02 -23.78 -2.93
CA GLN A 264 3.67 -24.90 -3.80
C GLN A 264 4.46 -26.17 -3.45
N LYS A 265 5.73 -26.05 -3.06
CA LYS A 265 6.51 -27.19 -2.56
C LYS A 265 5.94 -27.74 -1.26
N THR A 266 5.50 -26.87 -0.34
CA THR A 266 4.81 -27.29 0.88
C THR A 266 3.51 -28.01 0.55
N LEU A 267 2.68 -27.47 -0.35
CA LEU A 267 1.47 -28.14 -0.85
C LEU A 267 1.79 -29.53 -1.42
N ARG A 268 2.81 -29.63 -2.27
CA ARG A 268 3.28 -30.90 -2.83
C ARG A 268 3.66 -31.89 -1.73
N GLN A 269 4.40 -31.45 -0.71
CA GLN A 269 4.77 -32.30 0.44
C GLN A 269 3.55 -32.77 1.23
N ILE A 270 2.55 -31.90 1.43
CA ILE A 270 1.32 -32.26 2.13
C ILE A 270 0.51 -33.27 1.31
N VAL A 271 0.36 -33.05 0.00
CA VAL A 271 -0.30 -34.00 -0.92
C VAL A 271 0.45 -35.34 -0.99
N GLN A 272 1.78 -35.32 -0.84
CA GLN A 272 2.58 -36.54 -0.73
C GLN A 272 2.51 -37.20 0.65
N SER A 273 2.02 -36.51 1.66
CA SER A 273 1.94 -37.05 3.02
C SER A 273 0.80 -38.05 3.15
N GLN A 274 0.94 -38.97 4.11
CA GLN A 274 -0.13 -39.92 4.47
C GLN A 274 -1.38 -39.24 5.03
N GLU A 275 -1.35 -37.93 5.30
CA GLU A 275 -2.54 -37.19 5.73
C GLU A 275 -3.53 -37.00 4.57
N PHE A 276 -3.03 -36.90 3.34
CA PHE A 276 -3.89 -36.81 2.16
C PHE A 276 -4.66 -38.10 1.91
N ASP A 277 -4.04 -39.26 2.19
CA ASP A 277 -4.66 -40.58 2.04
C ASP A 277 -5.83 -40.81 3.03
N LYS A 278 -5.94 -40.00 4.09
CA LYS A 278 -7.04 -40.04 5.06
C LYS A 278 -8.29 -39.32 4.59
N ILE A 279 -8.18 -38.47 3.56
CA ILE A 279 -9.29 -37.69 3.02
C ILE A 279 -10.10 -38.61 2.10
N THR A 280 -11.22 -39.12 2.62
CA THR A 280 -12.06 -40.08 1.89
C THR A 280 -13.31 -39.44 1.33
N THR A 281 -13.77 -38.34 1.94
CA THR A 281 -15.00 -37.66 1.56
C THR A 281 -14.74 -36.31 0.89
N GLU A 282 -15.67 -35.89 0.04
CA GLU A 282 -15.64 -34.61 -0.65
C GLU A 282 -15.65 -33.42 0.32
N ALA A 283 -16.39 -33.54 1.42
CA ALA A 283 -16.42 -32.52 2.48
C ALA A 283 -15.06 -32.38 3.20
N GLU A 284 -14.36 -33.49 3.48
CA GLU A 284 -13.01 -33.46 4.05
C GLU A 284 -12.01 -32.83 3.07
N MET A 285 -12.17 -33.08 1.76
CA MET A 285 -11.32 -32.48 0.73
C MET A 285 -11.56 -30.98 0.61
N GLU A 286 -12.82 -30.53 0.61
CA GLU A 286 -13.13 -29.11 0.61
C GLU A 286 -12.59 -28.42 1.87
N GLN A 287 -12.72 -29.06 3.03
CA GLN A 287 -12.18 -28.53 4.28
C GLN A 287 -10.65 -28.47 4.28
N PHE A 288 -9.98 -29.50 3.74
CA PHE A 288 -8.54 -29.50 3.56
C PHE A 288 -8.10 -28.35 2.63
N LEU A 289 -8.72 -28.20 1.45
CA LEU A 289 -8.39 -27.12 0.52
C LEU A 289 -8.69 -25.74 1.12
N PHE A 290 -9.72 -25.62 1.96
CA PHE A 290 -10.02 -24.40 2.70
C PHE A 290 -8.96 -24.09 3.77
N GLU A 291 -8.44 -25.10 4.46
CA GLU A 291 -7.33 -24.92 5.40
C GLU A 291 -6.05 -24.49 4.69
N GLN A 292 -5.78 -25.03 3.50
CA GLN A 292 -4.67 -24.59 2.65
C GLN A 292 -4.86 -23.15 2.11
N GLU A 293 -6.09 -22.77 1.73
CA GLU A 293 -6.43 -21.38 1.38
C GLU A 293 -6.22 -20.44 2.57
N LYS A 294 -6.66 -20.84 3.77
CA LYS A 294 -6.48 -20.07 5.00
C LYS A 294 -5.01 -19.92 5.37
N ALA A 295 -4.18 -20.90 5.05
CA ALA A 295 -2.72 -20.82 5.16
C ALA A 295 -2.08 -19.92 4.07
N GLY A 296 -2.88 -19.41 3.12
CA GLY A 296 -2.44 -18.55 2.03
C GLY A 296 -1.69 -19.29 0.93
N LEU A 297 -1.84 -20.62 0.86
CA LEU A 297 -1.16 -21.49 -0.11
C LEU A 297 -1.94 -21.60 -1.42
N LEU A 298 -3.26 -21.43 -1.38
CA LEU A 298 -4.17 -21.43 -2.53
C LEU A 298 -5.01 -20.15 -2.54
N ARG A 299 -5.32 -19.63 -3.73
CA ARG A 299 -6.32 -18.57 -3.89
C ARG A 299 -7.73 -19.17 -3.98
N GLU A 300 -8.74 -18.40 -3.59
CA GLU A 300 -10.14 -18.82 -3.65
C GLU A 300 -10.56 -19.34 -5.05
N ASN A 301 -10.04 -18.72 -6.12
CA ASN A 301 -10.31 -19.14 -7.49
C ASN A 301 -9.66 -20.49 -7.84
N GLU A 302 -8.41 -20.70 -7.41
CA GLU A 302 -7.67 -21.96 -7.62
C GLU A 302 -8.33 -23.11 -6.85
N ARG A 303 -8.78 -22.84 -5.61
CA ARG A 303 -9.60 -23.78 -4.84
C ARG A 303 -10.86 -24.18 -5.58
N LYS A 304 -11.63 -23.21 -6.09
CA LYS A 304 -12.88 -23.47 -6.83
C LYS A 304 -12.64 -24.24 -8.13
N GLU A 305 -11.55 -23.95 -8.83
CA GLU A 305 -11.16 -24.70 -10.03
C GLU A 305 -10.76 -26.13 -9.68
N LEU A 306 -9.94 -26.33 -8.64
CA LEU A 306 -9.56 -27.67 -8.18
C LEU A 306 -10.79 -28.49 -7.77
N LEU A 307 -11.72 -27.91 -7.00
CA LEU A 307 -12.97 -28.59 -6.62
C LEU A 307 -13.80 -28.97 -7.85
N LYS A 308 -13.97 -28.05 -8.81
CA LYS A 308 -14.70 -28.33 -10.05
C LYS A 308 -14.05 -29.42 -10.88
N GLU A 309 -12.72 -29.45 -10.95
CA GLU A 309 -11.99 -30.45 -11.73
C GLU A 309 -12.05 -31.82 -11.05
N MET A 310 -12.02 -31.85 -9.71
CA MET A 310 -12.20 -33.08 -8.93
C MET A 310 -13.62 -33.65 -8.99
N GLU A 311 -14.66 -32.81 -8.89
CA GLU A 311 -16.07 -33.18 -9.06
C GLU A 311 -16.32 -33.84 -10.42
N LYS A 312 -15.72 -33.29 -11.49
CA LYS A 312 -15.86 -33.84 -12.85
C LYS A 312 -15.22 -35.22 -13.01
N GLN A 313 -14.20 -35.54 -12.21
CA GLN A 313 -13.35 -36.68 -12.48
C GLN A 313 -13.78 -37.96 -11.74
N ASN A 314 -14.34 -37.88 -10.53
CA ASN A 314 -14.80 -39.05 -9.75
C ASN A 314 -13.79 -40.23 -9.76
N ILE A 315 -12.51 -39.90 -9.66
CA ILE A 315 -11.37 -40.81 -9.79
C ILE A 315 -11.00 -41.42 -8.42
N GLU A 316 -10.42 -42.62 -8.41
CA GLU A 316 -9.83 -43.27 -7.22
C GLU A 316 -8.82 -42.34 -6.50
N ALA A 317 -8.69 -42.46 -5.17
CA ALA A 317 -7.86 -41.54 -4.36
C ALA A 317 -6.40 -41.41 -4.87
N ASP A 318 -5.77 -42.51 -5.26
CA ASP A 318 -4.37 -42.53 -5.71
C ASP A 318 -4.17 -41.78 -7.03
N LYS A 319 -5.04 -42.01 -8.01
CA LYS A 319 -4.99 -41.32 -9.30
C LYS A 319 -5.30 -39.81 -9.17
N ARG A 320 -6.13 -39.41 -8.18
CA ARG A 320 -6.37 -37.99 -7.85
C ARG A 320 -5.12 -37.31 -7.31
N ARG A 321 -4.38 -38.01 -6.44
CA ARG A 321 -3.11 -37.54 -5.89
C ARG A 321 -2.07 -37.36 -6.98
N ASP A 322 -1.89 -38.35 -7.86
CA ASP A 322 -0.93 -38.28 -8.96
C ASP A 322 -1.25 -37.14 -9.94
N PHE A 323 -2.53 -36.93 -10.26
CA PHE A 323 -2.97 -35.82 -11.09
C PHE A 323 -2.65 -34.46 -10.47
N LEU A 324 -2.95 -34.27 -9.17
CA LEU A 324 -2.64 -33.02 -8.46
C LEU A 324 -1.13 -32.74 -8.38
N LEU A 325 -0.33 -33.78 -8.16
CA LEU A 325 1.13 -33.64 -8.12
C LEU A 325 1.68 -33.25 -9.49
N ALA A 326 1.21 -33.90 -10.57
CA ALA A 326 1.61 -33.56 -11.93
C ALA A 326 1.20 -32.11 -12.31
N GLN A 327 -0.01 -31.70 -11.92
CA GLN A 327 -0.50 -30.35 -12.17
C GLN A 327 0.33 -29.29 -11.41
N LEU A 328 0.64 -29.53 -10.13
CA LEU A 328 1.48 -28.63 -9.33
C LEU A 328 2.91 -28.54 -9.87
N ASP A 329 3.50 -29.65 -10.31
CA ASP A 329 4.84 -29.67 -10.89
C ASP A 329 4.91 -28.85 -12.19
N ILE A 330 3.94 -29.05 -13.11
CA ILE A 330 3.84 -28.28 -14.36
C ILE A 330 3.64 -26.79 -14.08
N GLN A 331 2.77 -26.44 -13.13
CA GLN A 331 2.53 -25.03 -12.78
C GLN A 331 3.77 -24.37 -12.15
N MET A 332 4.47 -25.07 -11.28
CA MET A 332 5.67 -24.56 -10.61
C MET A 332 6.82 -24.34 -11.60
N GLU A 333 7.08 -25.30 -12.50
CA GLU A 333 8.11 -25.16 -13.52
C GLU A 333 7.82 -23.99 -14.47
N ARG A 334 6.57 -23.88 -14.94
CA ARG A 334 6.11 -22.77 -15.80
C ARG A 334 6.24 -21.41 -15.12
N GLN A 335 5.85 -21.30 -13.85
CA GLN A 335 5.99 -20.05 -13.08
C GLN A 335 7.46 -19.68 -12.89
N LEU A 336 8.32 -20.65 -12.57
CA LEU A 336 9.76 -20.40 -12.43
C LEU A 336 10.40 -19.97 -13.75
N GLU A 337 10.04 -20.60 -14.86
CA GLU A 337 10.59 -20.29 -16.17
C GLU A 337 10.15 -18.92 -16.68
N THR A 338 8.88 -18.58 -16.54
CA THR A 338 8.35 -17.24 -16.87
C THR A 338 9.03 -16.14 -16.06
N GLU A 339 9.13 -16.30 -14.73
CA GLU A 339 9.79 -15.32 -13.86
C GLU A 339 11.30 -15.22 -14.15
N LYS A 340 11.99 -16.34 -14.42
CA LYS A 340 13.41 -16.33 -14.81
C LYS A 340 13.62 -15.58 -16.12
N ASN A 341 12.83 -15.87 -17.14
CA ASN A 341 12.92 -15.25 -18.45
C ASN A 341 12.61 -13.74 -18.35
N GLU A 342 11.63 -13.37 -17.53
CA GLU A 342 11.29 -11.97 -17.32
C GLU A 342 12.38 -11.21 -16.54
N TYR A 343 13.00 -11.85 -15.55
CA TYR A 343 14.15 -11.29 -14.83
C TYR A 343 15.34 -11.06 -15.77
N ILE A 344 15.71 -12.05 -16.59
CA ILE A 344 16.81 -11.94 -17.56
C ILE A 344 16.54 -10.81 -18.54
N PHE A 345 15.31 -10.74 -19.08
CA PHE A 345 14.91 -9.66 -19.99
C PHE A 345 15.01 -8.28 -19.32
N ARG A 346 14.42 -8.11 -18.12
CA ARG A 346 14.45 -6.84 -17.40
C ARG A 346 15.89 -6.41 -17.08
N SER A 347 16.70 -7.32 -16.55
CA SER A 347 18.11 -7.05 -16.24
C SER A 347 18.88 -6.58 -17.49
N ARG A 348 18.70 -7.25 -18.63
CA ARG A 348 19.35 -6.87 -19.88
C ARG A 348 18.84 -5.51 -20.40
N MET A 349 17.54 -5.23 -20.32
CA MET A 349 16.98 -3.94 -20.72
C MET A 349 17.51 -2.79 -19.88
N THR A 350 17.63 -2.97 -18.56
CA THR A 350 18.22 -1.94 -17.68
C THR A 350 19.70 -1.70 -18.01
N ALA A 351 20.47 -2.74 -18.35
CA ALA A 351 21.86 -2.57 -18.80
C ALA A 351 21.93 -1.75 -20.10
N LEU A 352 21.07 -2.04 -21.09
CA LEU A 352 21.01 -1.28 -22.34
C LEU A 352 20.55 0.17 -22.12
N GLU A 353 19.64 0.43 -21.16
CA GLU A 353 19.25 1.79 -20.77
C GLU A 353 20.40 2.56 -20.12
N GLN A 354 21.22 1.90 -19.30
CA GLN A 354 22.42 2.51 -18.73
C GLN A 354 23.46 2.83 -19.81
N GLU A 355 23.68 1.93 -20.77
CA GLU A 355 24.56 2.18 -21.91
C GLU A 355 24.06 3.34 -22.77
N GLU A 356 22.74 3.43 -23.01
CA GLU A 356 22.12 4.55 -23.74
C GLU A 356 22.33 5.88 -22.99
N ALA A 357 22.11 5.88 -21.68
CA ALA A 357 22.29 7.07 -20.84
C ALA A 357 23.76 7.55 -20.83
N LEU A 358 24.72 6.63 -20.77
CA LEU A 358 26.14 6.95 -20.84
C LEU A 358 26.53 7.51 -22.21
N ALA A 359 26.05 6.91 -23.30
CA ALA A 359 26.32 7.38 -24.65
C ALA A 359 25.74 8.78 -24.91
N ARG A 360 24.57 9.11 -24.36
CA ARG A 360 23.98 10.46 -24.46
C ARG A 360 24.79 11.56 -23.77
N LYS A 361 25.55 11.24 -22.73
CA LYS A 361 26.36 12.24 -22.00
C LYS A 361 27.58 12.74 -22.78
N VAL A 362 28.00 12.03 -23.83
CA VAL A 362 29.18 12.38 -24.61
C VAL A 362 28.77 12.59 -26.07
N ALA A 363 28.77 13.83 -26.54
CA ALA A 363 28.46 14.15 -27.93
C ALA A 363 29.63 13.75 -28.85
N SER A 364 29.59 12.54 -29.39
CA SER A 364 30.52 12.06 -30.42
C SER A 364 29.77 11.29 -31.50
N MET A 365 30.30 11.29 -32.74
CA MET A 365 29.70 10.50 -33.82
C MET A 365 29.74 9.00 -33.53
N GLU A 366 30.74 8.53 -32.78
CA GLU A 366 30.83 7.14 -32.33
C GLU A 366 29.68 6.79 -31.38
N ASN A 367 29.30 7.72 -30.49
CA ASN A 367 28.19 7.51 -29.57
C ASN A 367 26.82 7.56 -30.27
N GLU A 368 26.66 8.36 -31.32
CA GLU A 368 25.42 8.31 -32.12
C GLU A 368 25.24 6.98 -32.86
N ALA A 369 26.34 6.39 -33.35
CA ALA A 369 26.33 5.06 -33.92
C ALA A 369 26.04 3.99 -32.84
N TRP A 370 26.64 4.13 -31.66
CA TRP A 370 26.37 3.26 -30.51
C TRP A 370 24.91 3.35 -30.04
N LEU A 371 24.31 4.54 -29.98
CA LEU A 371 22.91 4.73 -29.63
C LEU A 371 21.98 4.00 -30.59
N ARG A 372 22.26 4.06 -31.90
CA ARG A 372 21.50 3.29 -32.90
C ARG A 372 21.66 1.79 -32.67
N PHE A 373 22.87 1.31 -32.39
CA PHE A 373 23.11 -0.09 -32.07
C PHE A 373 22.34 -0.53 -30.80
N VAL A 374 22.37 0.26 -29.73
CA VAL A 374 21.64 -0.03 -28.48
C VAL A 374 20.12 -0.05 -28.73
N GLN A 375 19.60 0.86 -29.55
CA GLN A 375 18.18 0.89 -29.91
C GLN A 375 17.77 -0.32 -30.76
N GLU A 376 18.58 -0.70 -31.73
CA GLU A 376 18.37 -1.93 -32.53
C GLU A 376 18.42 -3.17 -31.64
N GLU A 377 19.38 -3.26 -30.71
CA GLU A 377 19.46 -4.37 -29.76
C GLU A 377 18.25 -4.40 -28.83
N LYS A 378 17.78 -3.26 -28.31
CA LYS A 378 16.52 -3.19 -27.55
C LYS A 378 15.33 -3.69 -28.35
N ALA A 379 15.21 -3.28 -29.62
CA ALA A 379 14.13 -3.73 -30.49
C ALA A 379 14.19 -5.25 -30.71
N LYS A 380 15.39 -5.80 -30.97
CA LYS A 380 15.60 -7.25 -31.07
C LYS A 380 15.22 -7.97 -29.78
N ARG A 381 15.58 -7.45 -28.60
CA ARG A 381 15.22 -8.07 -27.32
C ARG A 381 13.72 -8.05 -27.07
N ILE A 382 13.03 -6.96 -27.46
CA ILE A 382 11.58 -6.89 -27.37
C ILE A 382 10.96 -7.94 -28.30
N GLU A 383 11.45 -8.09 -29.52
CA GLU A 383 11.01 -9.10 -30.48
C GLU A 383 11.29 -10.55 -29.99
N GLU A 384 12.46 -10.79 -29.41
CA GLU A 384 12.81 -12.05 -28.73
C GLU A 384 11.86 -12.32 -27.56
N LYS A 385 11.51 -11.31 -26.75
CA LYS A 385 10.54 -11.48 -25.67
C LYS A 385 9.16 -11.80 -26.21
N THR A 386 8.69 -11.09 -27.24
CA THR A 386 7.36 -11.35 -27.82
C THR A 386 7.29 -12.74 -28.42
N SER A 387 8.32 -13.17 -29.15
CA SER A 387 8.38 -14.52 -29.70
C SER A 387 8.49 -15.60 -28.61
N LEU A 388 9.22 -15.34 -27.52
CA LEU A 388 9.26 -16.24 -26.36
C LEU A 388 7.89 -16.33 -25.65
N VAL A 389 7.18 -15.21 -25.50
CA VAL A 389 5.83 -15.20 -24.93
C VAL A 389 4.85 -15.96 -25.83
N GLU A 390 4.98 -15.83 -27.15
CA GLU A 390 4.19 -16.61 -28.11
C GLU A 390 4.53 -18.10 -28.04
N GLN A 391 5.81 -18.47 -27.97
CA GLN A 391 6.26 -19.86 -27.81
C GLN A 391 5.74 -20.48 -26.51
N LEU A 392 5.89 -19.76 -25.38
CA LEU A 392 5.32 -20.18 -24.12
C LEU A 392 3.79 -20.29 -24.23
N GLY A 393 3.11 -19.36 -24.92
CA GLY A 393 1.66 -19.47 -25.18
C GLY A 393 1.27 -20.71 -25.98
N ILE A 394 2.09 -21.11 -26.96
CA ILE A 394 1.88 -22.34 -27.76
C ILE A 394 2.12 -23.58 -26.90
N GLU A 395 3.19 -23.62 -26.11
CA GLU A 395 3.48 -24.72 -25.17
C GLU A 395 2.38 -24.87 -24.12
N GLN A 396 1.79 -23.76 -23.68
CA GLN A 396 0.64 -23.75 -22.78
C GLN A 396 -0.59 -24.36 -23.43
N ALA A 397 -0.91 -23.94 -24.65
CA ALA A 397 -2.00 -24.55 -25.40
C ALA A 397 -1.74 -26.05 -25.67
N PHE A 398 -0.49 -26.45 -25.88
CA PHE A 398 -0.11 -27.84 -26.10
C PHE A 398 -0.26 -28.69 -24.82
N THR A 399 0.24 -28.21 -23.68
CA THR A 399 0.09 -28.88 -22.38
C THR A 399 -1.38 -28.97 -21.95
N GLU A 400 -2.18 -27.92 -22.19
CA GLU A 400 -3.63 -27.95 -21.98
C GLU A 400 -4.32 -28.99 -22.90
N LEU A 401 -3.91 -29.07 -24.16
CA LEU A 401 -4.40 -30.09 -25.09
C LEU A 401 -4.00 -31.51 -24.66
N GLU A 402 -2.80 -31.71 -24.15
CA GLU A 402 -2.34 -33.00 -23.62
C GLU A 402 -3.11 -33.41 -22.36
N LEU A 403 -3.35 -32.47 -21.44
CA LEU A 403 -4.24 -32.67 -20.29
C LEU A 403 -5.67 -33.00 -20.73
N GLU A 404 -6.18 -32.31 -21.76
CA GLU A 404 -7.50 -32.60 -22.29
C GLU A 404 -7.56 -34.00 -22.94
N LYS A 405 -6.52 -34.40 -23.67
CA LYS A 405 -6.40 -35.75 -24.24
C LYS A 405 -6.32 -36.81 -23.15
N ALA A 406 -5.51 -36.60 -22.11
CA ALA A 406 -5.45 -37.50 -20.96
C ALA A 406 -6.80 -37.62 -20.25
N ASN A 407 -7.50 -36.49 -20.06
CA ASN A 407 -8.85 -36.46 -19.50
C ASN A 407 -9.87 -37.19 -20.39
N ARG A 408 -9.79 -37.04 -21.71
CA ARG A 408 -10.62 -37.80 -22.65
C ARG A 408 -10.31 -39.29 -22.58
N GLN A 409 -9.05 -39.66 -22.50
CA GLN A 409 -8.63 -41.05 -22.37
C GLN A 409 -9.19 -41.69 -21.10
N LEU A 410 -9.06 -41.01 -19.95
CA LEU A 410 -9.65 -41.45 -18.69
C LEU A 410 -11.18 -41.60 -18.76
N ARG A 411 -11.86 -40.71 -19.50
CA ARG A 411 -13.31 -40.84 -19.74
C ARG A 411 -13.64 -42.07 -20.59
N PHE A 412 -12.86 -42.36 -21.62
CA PHE A 412 -13.04 -43.57 -22.43
C PHE A 412 -12.80 -44.83 -21.59
N ASP A 413 -11.69 -44.88 -20.86
CA ASP A 413 -11.38 -46.01 -19.97
C ASP A 413 -12.50 -46.24 -18.94
N ARG A 414 -13.12 -45.17 -18.44
CA ARG A 414 -14.29 -45.26 -17.55
C ARG A 414 -15.52 -45.82 -18.24
N ILE A 415 -15.84 -45.35 -19.44
CA ILE A 415 -16.97 -45.87 -20.23
C ILE A 415 -16.76 -47.35 -20.54
N ASP A 416 -15.53 -47.75 -20.88
CA ASP A 416 -15.20 -49.15 -21.16
C ASP A 416 -15.26 -50.01 -19.90
N ALA A 417 -14.85 -49.50 -18.73
CA ALA A 417 -15.04 -50.16 -17.45
C ALA A 417 -16.53 -50.29 -17.06
N GLU A 418 -17.33 -49.24 -17.25
CA GLU A 418 -18.78 -49.27 -17.04
C GLU A 418 -19.47 -50.27 -17.98
N ARG A 419 -19.04 -50.34 -19.26
CA ARG A 419 -19.52 -51.34 -20.22
C ARG A 419 -19.14 -52.75 -19.80
N ALA A 420 -17.89 -52.99 -19.41
CA ALA A 420 -17.43 -54.30 -18.94
C ALA A 420 -18.19 -54.74 -17.68
N ALA A 421 -18.47 -53.82 -16.75
CA ALA A 421 -19.28 -54.09 -15.57
C ALA A 421 -20.73 -54.43 -15.94
N LEU A 422 -21.33 -53.69 -16.88
CA LEU A 422 -22.68 -53.96 -17.37
C LEU A 422 -22.76 -55.30 -18.13
N GLU A 423 -21.76 -55.63 -18.93
CA GLU A 423 -21.63 -56.94 -19.57
C GLU A 423 -21.53 -58.06 -18.54
N LEU A 424 -20.70 -57.89 -17.50
CA LEU A 424 -20.60 -58.85 -16.40
C LEU A 424 -21.94 -59.03 -15.68
N ASP A 425 -22.67 -57.94 -15.41
CA ASP A 425 -24.00 -57.99 -14.80
C ASP A 425 -25.01 -58.71 -15.71
N THR A 426 -24.97 -58.50 -17.03
CA THR A 426 -25.81 -59.25 -17.96
C THR A 426 -25.45 -60.73 -18.02
N GLN A 427 -24.16 -61.08 -17.90
CA GLN A 427 -23.71 -62.47 -17.80
C GLN A 427 -24.15 -63.12 -16.49
N LEU A 428 -24.09 -62.41 -15.38
CA LEU A 428 -24.58 -62.87 -14.08
C LEU A 428 -26.11 -63.02 -14.10
N ALA A 429 -26.83 -62.07 -14.69
CA ALA A 429 -28.28 -62.13 -14.81
C ALA A 429 -28.73 -63.29 -15.71
N SER A 430 -28.04 -63.51 -16.83
CA SER A 430 -28.31 -64.66 -17.71
C SER A 430 -27.96 -66.00 -17.04
N ARG A 431 -26.86 -66.08 -16.28
CA ARG A 431 -26.57 -67.25 -15.42
C ARG A 431 -27.66 -67.51 -14.41
N LYS A 432 -28.09 -66.50 -13.65
CA LYS A 432 -29.20 -66.64 -12.69
C LYS A 432 -30.48 -67.12 -13.36
N ARG A 433 -30.80 -66.61 -14.56
CA ARG A 433 -31.96 -67.06 -15.34
C ARG A 433 -31.85 -68.52 -15.78
N MET A 434 -30.66 -68.96 -16.15
CA MET A 434 -30.40 -70.36 -16.51
C MET A 434 -30.50 -71.27 -15.28
N GLU A 435 -29.96 -70.85 -14.13
CA GLU A 435 -30.09 -71.56 -12.85
C GLU A 435 -31.56 -71.65 -12.42
N GLU A 436 -32.33 -70.56 -12.54
CA GLU A 436 -33.79 -70.55 -12.27
C GLU A 436 -34.56 -71.52 -13.18
N LEU A 437 -34.26 -71.55 -14.48
CA LEU A 437 -34.86 -72.50 -15.42
C LEU A 437 -34.47 -73.95 -15.10
N GLU A 438 -33.23 -74.19 -14.69
CA GLU A 438 -32.76 -75.51 -14.31
C GLU A 438 -33.47 -76.00 -13.03
N ILE A 439 -33.64 -75.13 -12.04
CA ILE A 439 -34.45 -75.40 -10.85
C ILE A 439 -35.90 -75.69 -11.24
N GLU A 440 -36.48 -74.94 -12.17
CA GLU A 440 -37.85 -75.18 -12.63
C GLU A 440 -38.01 -76.54 -13.33
N ILE A 441 -37.04 -76.92 -14.18
CA ILE A 441 -37.01 -78.24 -14.83
C ILE A 441 -36.83 -79.35 -13.78
N GLN A 442 -35.94 -79.17 -12.80
CA GLN A 442 -35.76 -80.12 -11.72
C GLN A 442 -37.04 -80.28 -10.89
N ASN A 443 -37.72 -79.18 -10.58
CA ASN A 443 -39.01 -79.23 -9.88
C ASN A 443 -40.08 -79.96 -10.69
N ARG A 444 -40.18 -79.72 -12.01
CA ARG A 444 -41.12 -80.44 -12.88
C ARG A 444 -40.80 -81.94 -12.98
N THR A 445 -39.53 -82.30 -13.10
CA THR A 445 -39.13 -83.71 -13.14
C THR A 445 -39.37 -84.40 -11.80
N TRP A 446 -39.18 -83.69 -10.68
CA TRP A 446 -39.50 -84.17 -9.34
C TRP A 446 -41.01 -84.35 -9.15
N THR A 447 -41.85 -83.40 -9.58
CA THR A 447 -43.31 -83.57 -9.55
C THR A 447 -43.77 -84.73 -10.41
N ASP A 448 -43.20 -84.91 -11.60
CA ASP A 448 -43.51 -86.05 -12.46
C ASP A 448 -43.10 -87.39 -11.82
N GLN A 449 -41.98 -87.43 -11.08
CA GLN A 449 -41.56 -88.61 -10.33
C GLN A 449 -42.50 -88.90 -9.16
N ILE A 450 -42.96 -87.87 -8.45
CA ILE A 450 -43.98 -88.01 -7.39
C ILE A 450 -45.29 -88.54 -7.99
N GLU A 451 -45.74 -88.01 -9.13
CA GLU A 451 -46.95 -88.48 -9.79
C GLU A 451 -46.82 -89.90 -10.30
N LYS A 452 -45.67 -90.28 -10.89
CA LYS A 452 -45.39 -91.65 -11.31
C LYS A 452 -45.35 -92.62 -10.13
N THR A 453 -44.74 -92.23 -9.01
CA THR A 453 -44.72 -93.07 -7.80
C THR A 453 -46.10 -93.15 -7.16
N ALA A 454 -46.90 -92.08 -7.15
CA ALA A 454 -48.28 -92.10 -6.71
C ALA A 454 -49.17 -92.99 -7.61
N ALA A 455 -48.99 -92.93 -8.93
CA ALA A 455 -49.68 -93.78 -9.89
C ALA A 455 -49.29 -95.26 -9.74
N LEU A 456 -47.99 -95.56 -9.55
CA LEU A 456 -47.50 -96.90 -9.23
C LEU A 456 -48.10 -97.41 -7.92
N ASN A 457 -48.14 -96.58 -6.87
CA ASN A 457 -48.76 -96.94 -5.60
C ASN A 457 -50.27 -97.18 -5.73
N ARG A 458 -50.96 -96.44 -6.62
CA ARG A 458 -52.37 -96.66 -6.92
C ARG A 458 -52.59 -97.99 -7.64
N LEU A 459 -51.80 -98.29 -8.66
CA LEU A 459 -51.79 -99.58 -9.34
C LEU A 459 -51.48 -100.73 -8.40
N ASN A 460 -50.52 -100.56 -7.49
CA ASN A 460 -50.15 -101.59 -6.52
C ASN A 460 -51.28 -101.84 -5.50
N ARG A 461 -52.03 -100.79 -5.11
CA ARG A 461 -53.24 -100.94 -4.27
C ARG A 461 -54.36 -101.64 -5.02
N GLU A 462 -54.59 -101.29 -6.29
CA GLU A 462 -55.58 -101.96 -7.13
C GLU A 462 -55.22 -103.44 -7.37
N GLN A 463 -53.93 -103.73 -7.53
CA GLN A 463 -53.44 -105.10 -7.66
C GLN A 463 -53.58 -105.90 -6.35
N GLN A 464 -53.32 -105.29 -5.19
CA GLN A 464 -53.59 -105.90 -3.89
C GLN A 464 -55.09 -106.16 -3.66
N GLN A 465 -55.95 -105.24 -4.10
CA GLN A 465 -57.40 -105.45 -4.06
C GLN A 465 -57.83 -106.59 -4.97
N PHE A 466 -57.27 -106.66 -6.18
CA PHE A 466 -57.54 -107.75 -7.11
C PHE A 466 -57.06 -109.10 -6.55
N ASP A 467 -55.87 -109.15 -5.95
CA ASP A 467 -55.32 -110.35 -5.32
C ASP A 467 -56.18 -110.80 -4.13
N LEU A 468 -56.71 -109.86 -3.34
CA LEU A 468 -57.68 -110.14 -2.28
C LEU A 468 -58.99 -110.69 -2.85
N GLU A 469 -59.53 -110.11 -3.92
CA GLU A 469 -60.74 -110.60 -4.58
C GLU A 469 -60.55 -112.00 -5.20
N VAL A 470 -59.39 -112.25 -5.82
CA VAL A 470 -59.02 -113.56 -6.36
C VAL A 470 -58.87 -114.57 -5.23
N TRP A 471 -58.25 -114.18 -4.12
CA TRP A 471 -58.13 -115.03 -2.93
C TRP A 471 -59.50 -115.34 -2.31
N GLU A 472 -60.40 -114.35 -2.21
CA GLU A 472 -61.78 -114.54 -1.76
C GLU A 472 -62.57 -115.45 -2.70
N ARG A 473 -62.41 -115.32 -4.02
CA ARG A 473 -63.04 -116.22 -4.99
C ARG A 473 -62.48 -117.63 -4.89
N LYS A 474 -61.16 -117.77 -4.72
CA LYS A 474 -60.49 -119.06 -4.56
C LYS A 474 -60.93 -119.76 -3.29
N THR A 475 -60.99 -119.06 -2.17
CA THR A 475 -61.48 -119.61 -0.89
C THR A 475 -62.97 -119.96 -0.94
N LYS A 476 -63.81 -119.17 -1.63
CA LYS A 476 -65.22 -119.52 -1.90
C LYS A 476 -65.34 -120.79 -2.76
N LEU A 477 -64.54 -120.90 -3.83
CA LEU A 477 -64.49 -122.08 -4.68
C LEU A 477 -63.97 -123.32 -3.94
N GLU A 478 -62.94 -123.18 -3.12
CA GLU A 478 -62.44 -124.25 -2.26
C GLU A 478 -63.50 -124.70 -1.26
N ALA A 479 -64.23 -123.77 -0.64
CA ALA A 479 -65.35 -124.09 0.24
C ALA A 479 -66.54 -124.76 -0.50
N GLU A 480 -66.80 -124.41 -1.76
CA GLU A 480 -67.79 -125.08 -2.62
C GLU A 480 -67.32 -126.48 -3.06
N ILE A 481 -66.03 -126.66 -3.32
CA ILE A 481 -65.42 -127.97 -3.59
C ILE A 481 -65.49 -128.85 -2.33
N GLU A 482 -65.24 -128.29 -1.15
CA GLU A 482 -65.39 -129.01 0.13
C GLU A 482 -66.85 -129.39 0.40
N ARG A 483 -67.81 -128.51 0.05
CA ARG A 483 -69.26 -128.80 0.13
C ARG A 483 -69.71 -129.87 -0.84
N THR A 484 -69.17 -129.89 -2.06
CA THR A 484 -69.49 -130.95 -3.04
C THR A 484 -68.86 -132.28 -2.65
N LYS A 485 -67.60 -132.29 -2.16
CA LYS A 485 -66.96 -133.48 -1.59
C LYS A 485 -67.72 -134.06 -0.39
N THR A 486 -68.23 -133.21 0.50
CA THR A 486 -69.02 -133.66 1.66
C THR A 486 -70.40 -134.18 1.26
N LEU A 487 -71.04 -133.60 0.25
CA LEU A 487 -72.30 -134.11 -0.32
C LEU A 487 -72.12 -135.43 -1.08
N ASP A 488 -71.01 -135.62 -1.78
CA ASP A 488 -70.70 -136.88 -2.49
C ASP A 488 -70.27 -137.99 -1.52
N ALA A 489 -69.54 -137.66 -0.44
CA ALA A 489 -69.22 -138.60 0.64
C ALA A 489 -70.48 -139.07 1.39
N GLN A 490 -71.45 -138.18 1.62
CA GLN A 490 -72.73 -138.54 2.26
C GLN A 490 -73.62 -139.40 1.35
N LYS A 491 -73.57 -139.22 0.03
CA LYS A 491 -74.25 -140.12 -0.92
C LYS A 491 -73.62 -141.52 -0.97
N PHE A 492 -72.29 -141.60 -0.88
CA PHE A 492 -71.56 -142.88 -0.88
C PHE A 492 -71.80 -143.70 0.40
N GLU A 493 -71.91 -143.04 1.56
CA GLU A 493 -72.28 -143.69 2.84
C GLU A 493 -73.74 -144.18 2.85
N LEU A 494 -74.67 -143.42 2.26
CA LEU A 494 -76.08 -143.84 2.12
C LEU A 494 -76.26 -145.03 1.16
N ASP A 495 -75.49 -145.10 0.07
CA ASP A 495 -75.51 -146.25 -0.85
C ASP A 495 -74.81 -147.49 -0.26
N ARG A 496 -73.75 -147.28 0.55
CA ARG A 496 -73.10 -148.36 1.30
C ARG A 496 -74.02 -148.96 2.37
N LEU A 497 -74.80 -148.14 3.07
CA LEU A 497 -75.77 -148.61 4.08
C LEU A 497 -77.00 -149.30 3.45
N ARG A 498 -77.34 -149.01 2.19
CA ARG A 498 -78.37 -149.75 1.43
C ARG A 498 -77.92 -151.15 0.99
N VAL A 499 -76.64 -151.34 0.67
CA VAL A 499 -76.08 -152.65 0.28
C VAL A 499 -75.80 -153.55 1.49
N LEU A 500 -75.59 -152.97 2.68
CA LEU A 500 -75.39 -153.71 3.94
C LEU A 500 -76.69 -154.19 4.61
N GLN A 501 -77.86 -153.81 4.09
CA GLN A 501 -79.16 -154.23 4.60
C GLN A 501 -79.69 -155.54 3.98
N THR A 502 -78.98 -156.12 2.99
CA THR A 502 -79.34 -157.38 2.33
C THR A 502 -78.57 -158.60 2.83
N PHE A 503 -77.69 -158.47 3.84
CA PHE A 503 -76.92 -159.60 4.36
C PHE A 503 -77.20 -159.88 5.85
N GLY A 504 -77.60 -161.13 6.11
CA GLY A 504 -77.93 -161.66 7.44
C GLY A 504 -76.72 -161.89 8.35
N LYS A 505 -77.02 -162.03 9.64
CA LYS A 505 -76.16 -161.88 10.82
C LYS A 505 -74.90 -162.74 10.96
N ASP A 506 -74.64 -163.70 10.07
CA ASP A 506 -73.52 -164.64 10.25
C ASP A 506 -72.29 -164.35 9.38
N ALA A 507 -72.29 -163.26 8.60
CA ALA A 507 -71.18 -162.88 7.71
C ALA A 507 -70.38 -161.62 8.13
N VAL A 508 -70.78 -160.93 9.21
CA VAL A 508 -70.14 -159.66 9.64
C VAL A 508 -69.11 -159.85 10.77
N LEU A 509 -69.04 -161.04 11.36
CA LEU A 509 -68.04 -161.40 12.38
C LEU A 509 -66.68 -161.88 11.81
N SER A 510 -66.53 -161.97 10.49
CA SER A 510 -65.31 -162.47 9.82
C SER A 510 -64.49 -161.42 9.08
N MET A 511 -64.88 -160.13 9.11
CA MET A 511 -64.17 -159.05 8.41
C MET A 511 -63.56 -157.99 9.33
N LEU A 512 -63.60 -158.20 10.65
CA LEU A 512 -62.99 -157.29 11.61
C LEU A 512 -61.58 -157.77 11.95
N THR A 513 -60.59 -156.96 11.56
CA THR A 513 -59.18 -157.20 11.89
C THR A 513 -58.91 -156.88 13.37
N PRO A 514 -57.99 -157.59 14.01
CA PRO A 514 -57.76 -157.49 15.46
C PRO A 514 -57.34 -156.09 15.95
N GLU A 515 -56.87 -155.20 15.07
CA GLU A 515 -56.59 -153.80 15.43
C GLU A 515 -57.86 -152.95 15.63
N GLN A 516 -58.98 -153.29 14.97
CA GLN A 516 -60.24 -152.56 15.10
C GLN A 516 -61.04 -152.94 16.37
N ALA A 517 -60.69 -154.08 16.99
CA ALA A 517 -61.20 -154.48 18.30
C ALA A 517 -60.54 -153.69 19.46
N ALA A 518 -59.32 -153.18 19.26
CA ALA A 518 -58.62 -152.37 20.26
C ALA A 518 -59.11 -150.91 20.32
N VAL A 519 -59.54 -150.35 19.19
CA VAL A 519 -60.08 -148.97 19.11
C VAL A 519 -61.52 -148.88 19.64
N TYR A 520 -62.31 -149.96 19.56
CA TYR A 520 -63.63 -150.00 20.21
C TYR A 520 -63.55 -150.05 21.74
N ALA A 521 -62.39 -150.40 22.32
CA ALA A 521 -62.16 -150.40 23.76
C ALA A 521 -61.64 -149.05 24.31
N SER A 522 -61.08 -148.17 23.48
CA SER A 522 -60.54 -146.87 23.92
C SER A 522 -61.54 -145.70 23.90
N VAL A 523 -62.74 -145.90 23.37
CA VAL A 523 -63.81 -144.88 23.32
C VAL A 523 -64.70 -144.90 24.58
N ASN A 524 -64.47 -145.82 25.53
CA ASN A 524 -65.27 -145.98 26.76
C ASN A 524 -64.50 -145.67 28.08
N ALA A 525 -63.62 -144.67 28.10
CA ALA A 525 -63.03 -144.15 29.35
C ALA A 525 -63.44 -142.67 29.60
N PRO A 526 -64.00 -142.32 30.78
CA PRO A 526 -64.55 -141.00 31.02
C PRO A 526 -63.53 -139.99 31.58
N ALA A 527 -63.69 -138.74 31.11
CA ALA A 527 -63.42 -137.44 31.74
C ALA A 527 -62.07 -137.17 32.44
N GLY A 528 -61.43 -136.06 32.03
CA GLY A 528 -60.71 -135.21 32.99
C GLY A 528 -59.46 -134.51 32.48
N THR A 529 -59.64 -133.23 32.15
CA THR A 529 -58.73 -132.10 32.45
C THR A 529 -57.34 -132.06 31.82
N GLN A 530 -56.99 -130.95 31.18
CA GLN A 530 -56.02 -129.95 31.68
C GLN A 530 -55.39 -129.10 30.54
N THR A 531 -55.21 -127.81 30.85
CA THR A 531 -53.97 -127.05 30.57
C THR A 531 -53.48 -126.88 29.13
N ALA A 532 -54.09 -125.96 28.37
CA ALA A 532 -53.45 -125.44 27.15
C ALA A 532 -53.61 -123.93 26.89
N ASP A 533 -54.25 -123.17 27.81
CA ASP A 533 -54.56 -121.75 27.57
C ASP A 533 -53.60 -120.74 28.23
N ALA A 534 -52.69 -121.17 29.11
CA ALA A 534 -51.78 -120.25 29.81
C ALA A 534 -50.50 -119.92 29.01
N ALA A 535 -49.99 -120.84 28.18
CA ALA A 535 -48.73 -120.63 27.44
C ALA A 535 -48.90 -119.77 26.17
N ARG A 536 -50.14 -119.62 25.67
CA ARG A 536 -50.40 -118.92 24.40
C ARG A 536 -50.52 -117.40 24.56
N LEU A 537 -50.76 -116.91 25.78
CA LEU A 537 -50.87 -115.48 26.07
C LEU A 537 -49.51 -114.79 26.29
N GLU A 538 -48.52 -115.50 26.84
CA GLU A 538 -47.19 -114.93 27.13
C GLU A 538 -46.37 -114.67 25.84
N VAL A 539 -46.56 -115.49 24.81
CA VAL A 539 -45.91 -115.33 23.49
C VAL A 539 -46.50 -114.13 22.73
N LEU A 540 -47.77 -113.79 22.96
CA LEU A 540 -48.45 -112.66 22.30
C LEU A 540 -48.11 -111.30 22.94
N GLN A 541 -47.73 -111.26 24.21
CA GLN A 541 -47.30 -110.03 24.88
C GLN A 541 -45.85 -109.66 24.54
N LYS A 542 -44.93 -110.63 24.50
CA LYS A 542 -43.54 -110.38 24.04
C LYS A 542 -43.46 -109.86 22.61
N ALA A 543 -44.33 -110.35 21.71
CA ALA A 543 -44.38 -109.87 20.34
C ALA A 543 -44.88 -108.41 20.21
N LYS A 544 -45.70 -107.93 21.16
CA LYS A 544 -46.17 -106.53 21.17
C LYS A 544 -45.15 -105.57 21.76
N ASP A 545 -44.41 -106.00 22.77
CA ASP A 545 -43.37 -105.18 23.40
C ASP A 545 -42.15 -104.98 22.48
N GLU A 546 -41.80 -106.00 21.68
CA GLU A 546 -40.76 -105.88 20.64
C GLU A 546 -41.18 -104.95 19.48
N GLN A 547 -42.46 -104.94 19.12
CA GLN A 547 -42.99 -104.06 18.07
C GLN A 547 -43.06 -102.59 18.52
N ALA A 548 -43.34 -102.35 19.81
CA ALA A 548 -43.32 -101.01 20.39
C ALA A 548 -41.88 -100.46 20.50
N ALA A 549 -40.91 -101.28 20.89
CA ALA A 549 -39.49 -100.89 20.93
C ALA A 549 -38.95 -100.52 19.53
N MET A 550 -39.33 -101.28 18.49
CA MET A 550 -38.91 -101.02 17.11
C MET A 550 -39.50 -99.71 16.56
N MET A 551 -40.71 -99.34 16.98
CA MET A 551 -41.34 -98.07 16.57
C MET A 551 -40.76 -96.86 17.31
N GLN A 552 -40.28 -97.04 18.53
CA GLN A 552 -39.61 -96.00 19.30
C GLN A 552 -38.19 -95.71 18.77
N ASP A 553 -37.47 -96.75 18.33
CA ASP A 553 -36.18 -96.60 17.63
C ASP A 553 -36.35 -95.92 16.27
N PHE A 554 -37.45 -96.19 15.56
CA PHE A 554 -37.76 -95.50 14.30
C PHE A 554 -38.01 -94.00 14.50
N MET A 555 -38.73 -93.60 15.56
CA MET A 555 -38.91 -92.17 15.88
C MET A 555 -37.60 -91.48 16.28
N GLN A 556 -36.74 -92.13 17.08
CA GLN A 556 -35.45 -91.54 17.45
C GLN A 556 -34.49 -91.42 16.25
N MET A 557 -34.55 -92.37 15.30
CA MET A 557 -33.80 -92.29 14.05
C MET A 557 -34.29 -91.13 13.17
N GLN A 558 -35.60 -90.86 13.15
CA GLN A 558 -36.18 -89.72 12.44
C GLN A 558 -35.77 -88.37 13.07
N GLU A 559 -35.72 -88.27 14.41
CA GLU A 559 -35.23 -87.08 15.11
C GLU A 559 -33.74 -86.81 14.83
N ARG A 560 -32.88 -87.83 14.82
CA ARG A 560 -31.45 -87.65 14.48
C ARG A 560 -31.26 -87.21 13.02
N MET A 561 -32.09 -87.72 12.11
CA MET A 561 -32.02 -87.36 10.69
C MET A 561 -32.47 -85.91 10.47
N MET A 562 -33.51 -85.45 11.19
CA MET A 562 -33.98 -84.07 11.10
C MET A 562 -33.04 -83.08 11.82
N GLY A 563 -32.37 -83.51 12.90
CA GLY A 563 -31.32 -82.74 13.58
C GLY A 563 -30.08 -82.50 12.72
N GLN A 564 -29.61 -83.51 11.98
CA GLN A 564 -28.50 -83.34 11.02
C GLN A 564 -28.86 -82.44 9.84
N PHE A 565 -30.13 -82.45 9.40
CA PHE A 565 -30.59 -81.58 8.32
C PHE A 565 -30.62 -80.09 8.74
N MET A 566 -31.01 -79.80 9.99
CA MET A 566 -30.98 -78.43 10.52
C MET A 566 -29.57 -77.90 10.78
N GLN A 567 -28.62 -78.73 11.24
CA GLN A 567 -27.23 -78.33 11.44
C GLN A 567 -26.51 -77.98 10.13
N ASN A 568 -26.83 -78.67 9.03
CA ASN A 568 -26.24 -78.38 7.71
C ASN A 568 -26.77 -77.10 7.07
N MET A 569 -28.00 -76.67 7.38
CA MET A 569 -28.50 -75.36 6.93
C MET A 569 -27.90 -74.18 7.71
N ALA A 570 -27.51 -74.36 8.97
CA ALA A 570 -26.88 -73.30 9.77
C ALA A 570 -25.42 -73.02 9.36
N ALA A 571 -24.76 -73.97 8.69
CA ALA A 571 -23.34 -73.85 8.31
C ALA A 571 -23.09 -73.14 6.96
N SER A 572 -24.13 -72.79 6.18
CA SER A 572 -23.94 -72.19 4.84
C SER A 572 -24.02 -70.65 4.79
N ASN A 573 -24.12 -69.96 5.94
CA ASN A 573 -24.38 -68.51 5.96
C ASN A 573 -23.47 -67.68 6.89
N GLY A 574 -22.23 -68.14 7.15
CA GLY A 574 -21.28 -67.41 7.98
C GLY A 574 -19.86 -67.47 7.43
N ASN A 575 -19.50 -66.56 6.51
CA ASN A 575 -18.12 -66.27 6.17
C ASN A 575 -17.95 -64.77 5.82
N GLN A 576 -17.88 -63.94 6.85
CA GLN A 576 -17.13 -62.69 6.83
C GLN A 576 -16.27 -62.65 8.09
N ALA A 577 -14.96 -62.76 7.90
CA ALA A 577 -13.96 -62.71 8.96
C ALA A 577 -13.47 -61.27 9.16
N PRO A 578 -13.33 -60.77 10.39
CA PRO A 578 -12.57 -59.56 10.69
C PRO A 578 -11.10 -59.89 10.96
N VAL A 579 -10.19 -59.18 10.31
CA VAL A 579 -8.74 -59.24 10.55
C VAL A 579 -8.36 -58.30 11.69
N GLN A 580 -7.61 -58.81 12.67
CA GLN A 580 -7.14 -58.10 13.86
C GLN A 580 -5.98 -57.12 13.58
N PRO A 581 -5.80 -56.06 14.39
CA PRO A 581 -4.59 -55.24 14.36
C PRO A 581 -3.45 -55.85 15.19
N VAL A 582 -2.26 -55.90 14.59
CA VAL A 582 -0.99 -56.29 15.19
C VAL A 582 -0.43 -55.14 16.03
N ILE A 583 -0.16 -55.41 17.31
CA ILE A 583 0.57 -54.51 18.21
C ILE A 583 2.07 -54.71 17.97
N VAL A 584 2.77 -53.68 17.49
CA VAL A 584 4.24 -53.63 17.42
C VAL A 584 4.74 -52.55 18.38
N THR A 585 5.40 -53.00 19.44
CA THR A 585 6.25 -52.23 20.35
C THR A 585 7.63 -52.01 19.72
N GLY A 586 8.08 -50.75 19.60
CA GLY A 586 9.41 -50.43 19.07
C GLY A 586 9.85 -49.00 19.38
N THR A 587 10.79 -48.92 20.32
CA THR A 587 11.69 -47.83 20.76
C THR A 587 12.24 -46.86 19.70
N GLY A 588 12.38 -45.57 20.05
CA GLY A 588 13.42 -44.69 19.47
C GLY A 588 13.10 -43.18 19.39
N GLN A 589 13.73 -42.38 20.26
CA GLN A 589 13.87 -40.91 20.26
C GLN A 589 14.65 -40.35 19.02
N PRO A 590 14.83 -39.01 18.80
CA PRO A 590 14.37 -37.83 19.57
C PRO A 590 13.59 -36.78 18.75
N VAL A 591 12.74 -36.00 19.46
CA VAL A 591 12.09 -34.79 18.94
C VAL A 591 13.03 -33.60 19.11
N TYR A 592 13.41 -32.97 18.01
CA TYR A 592 14.15 -31.71 17.97
C TYR A 592 13.16 -30.53 17.93
N GLY A 593 13.21 -29.68 18.97
CA GLY A 593 13.10 -28.22 18.88
C GLY A 593 11.86 -27.59 18.26
N GLY A 594 10.72 -27.62 18.97
CA GLY A 594 9.65 -26.63 18.79
C GLY A 594 9.90 -25.42 19.70
N ALA A 595 10.27 -24.27 19.12
CA ALA A 595 10.40 -23.01 19.82
C ALA A 595 9.04 -22.57 20.38
N ALA A 596 8.96 -22.39 21.69
CA ALA A 596 7.83 -21.82 22.38
C ALA A 596 7.62 -20.35 21.94
N VAL A 597 6.42 -20.06 21.44
CA VAL A 597 5.91 -18.70 21.31
C VAL A 597 5.59 -18.20 22.73
N PRO A 598 6.20 -17.10 23.22
CA PRO A 598 5.85 -16.56 24.53
C PRO A 598 4.51 -15.85 24.45
N GLY A 599 3.65 -16.14 25.43
CA GLY A 599 2.34 -15.55 25.59
C GLY A 599 2.38 -14.02 25.66
N SER A 600 1.46 -13.41 24.92
CA SER A 600 1.14 -11.99 24.98
C SER A 600 0.49 -11.66 26.33
N THR A 601 1.25 -11.01 27.19
CA THR A 601 0.72 -10.25 28.33
C THR A 601 0.05 -8.97 27.81
N PRO A 602 -1.06 -8.51 28.44
CA PRO A 602 -1.75 -7.29 28.02
C PRO A 602 -0.85 -6.08 28.26
N ALA A 603 -0.53 -5.37 27.18
CA ALA A 603 0.37 -4.24 27.17
C ALA A 603 -0.16 -3.09 28.04
N GLU A 604 0.66 -2.64 28.99
CA GLU A 604 0.42 -1.41 29.75
C GLU A 604 0.26 -0.20 28.80
N PRO A 605 -0.63 0.75 29.13
CA PRO A 605 -0.82 1.97 28.34
C PRO A 605 0.45 2.83 28.39
N LYS A 606 1.20 2.83 27.29
CA LYS A 606 2.37 3.69 27.11
C LYS A 606 1.91 5.15 27.04
N ARG A 607 2.45 5.99 27.91
CA ARG A 607 2.26 7.44 27.86
C ARG A 607 2.96 8.00 26.61
N VAL A 608 2.27 8.87 25.91
CA VAL A 608 2.73 9.55 24.69
C VAL A 608 2.82 11.05 24.97
N VAL A 609 3.89 11.69 24.50
CA VAL A 609 4.13 13.13 24.61
C VAL A 609 3.88 13.75 23.23
N ILE A 610 3.13 14.85 23.18
CA ILE A 610 2.79 15.52 21.91
C ILE A 610 3.86 16.56 21.58
N CYS A 611 4.47 16.46 20.40
CA CYS A 611 5.51 17.39 19.97
C CYS A 611 4.99 18.84 19.83
N PRO A 612 5.64 19.85 20.43
CA PRO A 612 5.20 21.25 20.31
C PRO A 612 5.44 21.86 18.91
N GLY A 613 6.30 21.24 18.08
CA GLY A 613 6.58 21.69 16.72
C GLY A 613 5.53 21.25 15.71
N CYS A 614 5.28 19.94 15.60
CA CYS A 614 4.43 19.36 14.57
C CYS A 614 3.19 18.61 15.09
N ARG A 615 2.98 18.56 16.42
CA ARG A 615 1.88 17.85 17.10
C ARG A 615 1.83 16.33 16.87
N ALA A 616 2.91 15.71 16.37
CA ALA A 616 3.02 14.27 16.32
C ALA A 616 3.15 13.68 17.73
N GLU A 617 2.53 12.52 17.96
CA GLU A 617 2.69 11.73 19.18
C GLU A 617 4.07 11.05 19.16
N VAL A 618 4.86 11.28 20.20
CA VAL A 618 6.21 10.72 20.35
C VAL A 618 6.30 9.95 21.67
N GLN A 619 7.07 8.86 21.66
CA GLN A 619 7.31 8.06 22.87
C GLN A 619 8.00 8.92 23.95
N GLU A 620 7.60 8.76 25.21
CA GLU A 620 8.02 9.58 26.37
C GLU A 620 9.55 9.65 26.59
N ASN A 621 10.31 8.71 26.00
CA ASN A 621 11.77 8.65 26.11
C ASN A 621 12.53 9.22 24.90
N ALA A 622 11.85 9.78 23.91
CA ALA A 622 12.51 10.37 22.74
C ALA A 622 13.00 11.78 23.05
N LYS A 623 14.31 12.04 22.90
CA LYS A 623 14.90 13.39 23.08
C LYS A 623 14.52 14.36 21.96
N PHE A 624 14.23 13.85 20.76
CA PHE A 624 13.89 14.64 19.58
C PHE A 624 12.68 14.04 18.88
N CYS A 625 11.84 14.90 18.30
CA CYS A 625 10.72 14.47 17.48
C CYS A 625 11.23 13.87 16.16
N LEU A 626 10.90 12.61 15.90
CA LEU A 626 11.27 11.92 14.67
C LEU A 626 10.67 12.56 13.40
N ASN A 627 9.61 13.34 13.53
CA ASN A 627 8.93 13.95 12.39
C ASN A 627 9.51 15.33 12.01
N CYS A 628 9.96 16.13 12.98
CA CYS A 628 10.42 17.51 12.71
C CYS A 628 11.78 17.87 13.33
N GLY A 629 12.47 16.93 13.99
CA GLY A 629 13.81 17.12 14.56
C GLY A 629 13.90 18.04 15.78
N LYS A 630 12.76 18.54 16.29
CA LYS A 630 12.71 19.48 17.42
C LYS A 630 12.87 18.73 18.75
N GLU A 631 13.64 19.28 19.69
CA GLU A 631 13.82 18.73 21.04
C GLU A 631 12.47 18.73 21.80
N LEU A 632 12.16 17.62 22.48
CA LEU A 632 10.84 17.33 23.08
C LEU A 632 10.73 17.71 24.56
#